data_AF-A0A5J4VKL5-F1
#
_entry.id   AF-A0A5J4VKL5-F1
#
_cell.length_a   1.000
_cell.length_b   1.000
_cell.length_c   1.000
_cell.angle_alpha   90.00
_cell.angle_beta   90.00
_cell.angle_gamma   90.00
#
_symmetry.space_group_name_H-M   'P 1'
#
loop_
_entity.id
_entity.type
_entity.pdbx_description
1 polymer ?
#
loop_
_entity_poly.entity_id
_entity_poly.type
_entity_poly.pdbx_seq_one_letter_code
_entity_poly.pdbx_strand_id
1 'polypeptide(L)'
;MEIMLQQIAESALDVVRSGISEIEILRINRDKQHILFGGTRVFGARDTTSGFGIGVSLCVALRTGFSTAMDQLVRLIIFLISQTRFNFQEISFKFIASFGSNFDPIILRALDLITIAVPPKLLARMNSGISYVLSRLKGRKRY
;
A
#
# COMPACT_ATOMS: atom_id res chain seq x y z
N MET A 1 13.67 3.12 44.56
CA MET A 1 12.89 2.92 43.32
C MET A 1 12.49 4.27 42.70
N GLU A 2 12.05 5.25 43.51
CA GLU A 2 11.79 6.63 43.04
C GLU A 2 12.98 7.31 42.38
N ILE A 3 14.19 7.20 42.94
CA ILE A 3 15.39 7.85 42.39
C ILE A 3 15.68 7.41 40.95
N MET A 4 15.48 6.12 40.64
CA MET A 4 15.70 5.60 39.28
C MET A 4 14.62 6.08 38.30
N LEU A 5 13.36 6.18 38.73
CA LEU A 5 12.26 6.68 37.89
C LEU A 5 12.41 8.18 37.60
N GLN A 6 12.81 8.96 38.59
CA GLN A 6 13.08 10.38 38.44
C GLN A 6 14.25 10.62 37.48
N GLN A 7 15.27 9.77 37.56
CA GLN A 7 16.42 9.81 36.70
C GLN A 7 16.12 9.42 35.24
N ILE A 8 15.22 8.44 35.01
CA ILE A 8 14.68 8.12 33.67
C ILE A 8 13.86 9.28 33.12
N ALA A 9 13.03 9.92 33.97
CA ALA A 9 12.21 11.05 33.56
C ALA A 9 13.07 12.26 33.14
N GLU A 10 14.15 12.56 33.86
CA GLU A 10 15.09 13.62 33.51
C GLU A 10 15.83 13.34 32.19
N SER A 11 16.27 12.09 31.96
CA SER A 11 16.84 11.68 30.66
C SER A 11 15.85 11.80 29.50
N ALA A 12 14.60 11.40 29.72
CA ALA A 12 13.56 11.55 28.71
C ALA A 12 13.28 13.04 28.41
N LEU A 13 13.31 13.89 29.44
CA LEU A 13 13.08 15.31 29.31
C LEU A 13 14.24 16.00 28.57
N ASP A 14 15.49 15.60 28.82
CA ASP A 14 16.67 16.11 28.12
C ASP A 14 16.66 15.70 26.63
N VAL A 15 16.38 14.44 26.31
CA VAL A 15 16.23 13.95 24.93
C VAL A 15 15.09 14.65 24.20
N VAL A 16 14.00 14.96 24.90
CA VAL A 16 12.87 15.72 24.33
C VAL A 16 13.27 17.18 24.12
N ARG A 17 14.02 17.81 25.04
CA ARG A 17 14.49 19.20 24.88
C ARG A 17 15.51 19.34 23.74
N SER A 18 16.50 18.46 23.69
CA SER A 18 17.46 18.40 22.58
C SER A 18 16.77 18.07 21.27
N GLY A 19 15.82 17.12 21.31
CA GLY A 19 15.02 16.72 20.17
C GLY A 19 14.12 17.84 19.65
N ILE A 20 13.45 18.63 20.49
CA ILE A 20 12.55 19.71 20.06
C ILE A 20 13.32 20.81 19.28
N SER A 21 14.52 21.19 19.75
CA SER A 21 15.37 22.16 19.03
C SER A 21 15.86 21.64 17.67
N GLU A 22 16.12 20.34 17.55
CA GLU A 22 16.43 19.72 16.26
C GLU A 22 15.17 19.61 15.38
N ILE A 23 14.04 19.14 15.92
CA ILE A 23 12.79 18.90 15.19
C ILE A 23 12.27 20.16 14.48
N GLU A 24 12.46 21.35 15.06
CA GLU A 24 12.08 22.62 14.44
C GLU A 24 12.84 22.92 13.14
N ILE A 25 14.05 22.35 12.96
CA ILE A 25 14.91 22.50 11.78
C ILE A 25 15.02 21.20 10.94
N LEU A 26 14.60 20.05 11.49
CA LEU A 26 14.75 18.74 10.86
C LEU A 26 14.03 18.69 9.51
N ARG A 27 14.83 18.67 8.44
CA ARG A 27 14.37 18.30 7.10
C ARG A 27 14.70 16.84 6.90
N ILE A 28 13.67 15.99 6.81
CA ILE A 28 13.78 14.54 6.56
C ILE A 28 14.73 14.20 5.39
N ASN A 29 14.86 15.09 4.40
CA ASN A 29 15.74 14.89 3.25
C ASN A 29 17.24 15.13 3.53
N ARG A 30 17.59 15.99 4.50
CA ARG A 30 18.98 16.27 4.88
C ARG A 30 19.48 15.35 6.00
N ASP A 31 18.65 15.13 7.02
CA ASP A 31 19.10 14.51 8.27
C ASP A 31 18.72 13.02 8.36
N LYS A 32 18.96 12.27 7.28
CA LYS A 32 18.54 10.86 7.16
C LYS A 32 19.23 9.92 8.16
N GLN A 33 20.42 10.30 8.64
CA GLN A 33 21.22 9.48 9.56
C GLN A 33 20.65 9.45 10.98
N HIS A 34 19.80 10.41 11.33
CA HIS A 34 19.22 10.56 12.68
C HIS A 34 17.75 10.14 12.74
N ILE A 35 17.19 9.59 11.66
CA ILE A 35 15.77 9.23 11.54
C ILE A 35 15.64 7.72 11.38
N LEU A 36 14.83 7.11 12.25
CA LEU A 36 14.43 5.72 12.12
C LEU A 36 13.07 5.62 11.42
N PHE A 37 12.95 4.74 10.44
CA PHE A 37 11.69 4.51 9.72
C PHE A 37 10.95 3.31 10.30
N GLY A 38 9.63 3.45 10.46
CA GLY A 38 8.74 2.34 10.83
C GLY A 38 8.85 1.18 9.84
N GLY A 39 8.94 -0.05 10.37
CA GLY A 39 9.16 -1.27 9.57
C GLY A 39 10.63 -1.69 9.44
N THR A 40 11.58 -0.89 9.93
CA THR A 40 12.99 -1.31 10.05
C THR A 40 13.24 -2.08 11.34
N ARG A 41 14.08 -3.12 11.28
CA ARG A 41 14.54 -3.85 12.47
C ARG A 41 15.90 -3.31 12.90
N VAL A 42 15.99 -2.82 14.13
CA VAL A 42 17.27 -2.43 14.75
C VAL A 42 17.93 -3.68 15.30
N PHE A 43 19.13 -4.01 14.79
CA PHE A 43 19.88 -5.19 15.23
C PHE A 43 20.73 -4.91 16.48
N GLY A 44 21.13 -3.66 16.69
CA GLY A 44 21.85 -3.22 17.87
C GLY A 44 21.91 -1.70 17.90
N ALA A 45 21.68 -1.14 19.08
CA ALA A 45 21.89 0.27 19.34
C ALA A 45 23.17 0.41 20.18
N ARG A 46 24.02 1.38 19.84
CA ARG A 46 25.18 1.71 20.66
C ARG A 46 24.76 2.81 21.61
N ASP A 47 24.97 2.59 22.90
CA ASP A 47 24.77 3.62 23.92
C ASP A 47 25.88 4.66 23.79
N THR A 48 25.56 5.79 23.16
CA THR A 48 26.47 6.95 23.07
C THR A 48 26.39 7.86 24.29
N THR A 49 25.47 7.61 25.23
CA THR A 49 25.36 8.34 26.50
C THR A 49 26.35 7.78 27.53
N SER A 50 27.59 8.22 27.42
CA SER A 50 28.71 7.92 28.33
C SER A 50 28.55 8.58 29.71
N GLY A 51 27.55 8.16 30.50
CA GLY A 51 27.39 8.65 31.86
C GLY A 51 26.09 8.26 32.58
N PHE A 52 25.14 7.65 31.87
CA PHE A 52 23.84 7.29 32.44
C PHE A 52 23.61 5.81 32.15
N GLY A 53 23.70 4.97 33.17
CA GLY A 53 23.69 3.50 33.08
C GLY A 53 22.36 2.87 32.63
N ILE A 54 21.61 3.55 31.78
CA ILE A 54 20.40 3.04 31.14
C ILE A 54 20.84 2.52 29.77
N GLY A 55 20.99 1.21 29.64
CA GLY A 55 21.37 0.55 28.37
C GLY A 55 20.25 0.54 27.32
N VAL A 56 19.47 1.62 27.25
CA VAL A 56 18.30 1.77 26.38
C VAL A 56 18.38 3.11 25.67
N SER A 57 18.56 3.08 24.36
CA SER A 57 18.54 4.29 23.53
C SER A 57 17.12 4.87 23.49
N LEU A 58 16.95 6.08 24.00
CA LEU A 58 15.69 6.81 23.99
C LEU A 58 15.49 7.52 22.64
N CYS A 59 14.25 7.52 22.13
CA CYS A 59 13.90 8.21 20.90
C CYS A 59 12.51 8.84 20.98
N VAL A 60 12.27 9.86 20.15
CA VAL A 60 11.01 10.59 20.07
C VAL A 60 10.27 10.20 18.79
N ALA A 61 8.96 9.95 18.90
CA ALA A 61 8.13 9.64 17.74
C ALA A 61 7.83 10.90 16.92
N LEU A 62 8.40 11.01 15.71
CA LEU A 62 8.19 12.17 14.82
C LEU A 62 6.84 12.12 14.09
N ARG A 63 6.48 10.95 13.54
CA ARG A 63 5.23 10.73 12.81
C ARG A 63 4.67 9.35 13.15
N THR A 64 3.37 9.29 13.39
CA THR A 64 2.67 8.06 13.76
C THR A 64 1.54 7.75 12.77
N GLY A 65 1.09 6.49 12.77
CA GLY A 65 -0.01 6.02 11.92
C GLY A 65 0.22 6.26 10.43
N PHE A 66 -0.80 6.84 9.78
CA PHE A 66 -0.84 6.99 8.33
C PHE A 66 0.01 8.12 7.73
N SER A 67 0.73 8.89 8.57
CA SER A 67 1.64 9.96 8.12
C SER A 67 3.09 9.46 7.90
N THR A 68 3.34 8.18 8.20
CA THR A 68 4.64 7.55 8.04
C THR A 68 4.97 7.24 6.58
N ALA A 69 6.25 7.14 6.25
CA ALA A 69 6.70 6.81 4.88
C ALA A 69 6.19 5.44 4.40
N MET A 70 6.09 4.47 5.31
CA MET A 70 5.54 3.13 5.02
C MET A 70 4.07 3.22 4.63
N ASP A 71 3.28 4.00 5.36
CA ASP A 71 1.86 4.10 5.06
C ASP A 71 1.57 4.96 3.82
N GLN A 72 2.35 6.01 3.58
CA GLN A 72 2.28 6.75 2.31
C GLN A 72 2.51 5.83 1.11
N LEU A 73 3.43 4.86 1.22
CA LEU A 73 3.61 3.84 0.20
C LEU A 73 2.40 2.92 0.06
N VAL A 74 1.83 2.45 1.18
CA VAL A 74 0.62 1.61 1.16
C VAL A 74 -0.56 2.35 0.54
N ARG A 75 -0.75 3.63 0.87
CA ARG A 75 -1.76 4.50 0.26
C ARG A 75 -1.58 4.63 -1.24
N LEU A 76 -0.33 4.77 -1.72
CA LEU A 76 -0.04 4.80 -3.15
C LEU A 76 -0.43 3.47 -3.81
N ILE A 77 -0.08 2.33 -3.22
CA ILE A 77 -0.44 1.01 -3.76
C ILE A 77 -1.96 0.86 -3.85
N ILE A 78 -2.70 1.20 -2.78
CA ILE A 78 -4.16 1.09 -2.73
C ILE A 78 -4.81 2.04 -3.73
N PHE A 79 -4.32 3.28 -3.82
CA PHE A 79 -4.86 4.27 -4.74
C PHE A 79 -4.66 3.87 -6.20
N LEU A 80 -3.49 3.32 -6.54
CA LEU A 80 -3.18 2.84 -7.88
C LEU A 80 -4.04 1.64 -8.28
N ILE A 81 -4.31 0.71 -7.35
CA ILE A 81 -5.20 -0.45 -7.57
C ILE A 81 -6.65 -0.04 -7.81
N SER A 82 -7.12 1.05 -7.22
CA SER A 82 -8.49 1.56 -7.42
C SER A 82 -8.72 2.09 -8.85
N GLN A 83 -7.64 2.46 -9.55
CA GLN A 83 -7.70 3.07 -10.89
C GLN A 83 -7.61 2.06 -12.05
N THR A 84 -7.45 0.75 -11.78
CA THR A 84 -7.53 -0.27 -12.83
C THR A 84 -8.99 -0.54 -13.23
N ARG A 85 -9.64 0.46 -13.82
CA ARG A 85 -10.91 0.28 -14.55
C ARG A 85 -10.57 -0.15 -15.96
N PHE A 86 -10.59 -1.45 -16.19
CA PHE A 86 -10.46 -1.97 -17.54
C PHE A 86 -11.73 -1.58 -18.32
N ASN A 87 -11.60 -0.84 -19.42
CA ASN A 87 -12.71 -0.33 -20.25
C ASN A 87 -13.41 -1.42 -21.07
N PHE A 88 -13.64 -2.59 -20.47
CA PHE A 88 -14.32 -3.72 -21.11
C PHE A 88 -15.70 -3.32 -21.64
N GLN A 89 -16.40 -2.45 -20.89
CA GLN A 89 -17.73 -1.95 -21.24
C GLN A 89 -17.72 -1.12 -22.53
N GLU A 90 -16.75 -0.22 -22.69
CA GLU A 90 -16.67 0.63 -23.89
C GLU A 90 -16.31 -0.17 -25.15
N ILE A 91 -15.38 -1.11 -25.01
CA ILE A 91 -14.97 -1.99 -26.10
C ILE A 91 -16.15 -2.90 -26.52
N SER A 92 -16.89 -3.42 -25.54
CA SER A 92 -18.08 -4.25 -25.79
C SER A 92 -19.19 -3.46 -26.49
N PHE A 93 -19.45 -2.22 -26.07
CA PHE A 93 -20.50 -1.38 -26.66
C PHE A 93 -20.16 -0.97 -28.10
N LYS A 94 -18.90 -0.59 -28.37
CA LYS A 94 -18.43 -0.28 -29.73
C LYS A 94 -18.54 -1.48 -30.66
N PHE A 95 -18.26 -2.69 -30.15
CA PHE A 95 -18.43 -3.91 -30.92
C PHE A 95 -19.90 -4.14 -31.29
N ILE A 96 -20.84 -4.02 -30.34
CA ILE A 96 -22.27 -4.22 -30.61
C ILE A 96 -22.83 -3.14 -31.55
N ALA A 97 -22.44 -1.88 -31.36
CA ALA A 97 -22.89 -0.76 -32.19
C ALA A 97 -22.46 -0.86 -33.66
N SER A 98 -21.31 -1.49 -33.94
CA SER A 98 -20.81 -1.64 -35.31
C SER A 98 -21.65 -2.57 -36.20
N PHE A 99 -22.56 -3.36 -35.65
CA PHE A 99 -23.32 -4.36 -36.41
C PHE A 99 -24.83 -4.08 -36.51
N GLY A 100 -25.37 -3.09 -35.80
CA GLY A 100 -26.82 -2.84 -35.73
C GLY A 100 -27.28 -1.64 -36.56
N SER A 101 -27.54 -1.81 -37.86
CA SER A 101 -28.05 -0.74 -38.73
C SER A 101 -29.14 -1.22 -39.69
N ASN A 102 -30.35 -1.48 -39.17
CA ASN A 102 -31.68 -1.57 -39.84
C ASN A 102 -32.66 -2.05 -38.73
N PHE A 103 -34.00 -1.95 -38.85
CA PHE A 103 -34.85 -1.96 -37.63
C PHE A 103 -35.80 -3.15 -37.40
N ASP A 104 -36.26 -3.90 -38.41
CA ASP A 104 -37.34 -4.90 -38.16
C ASP A 104 -36.88 -6.38 -38.10
N PRO A 105 -36.19 -6.94 -39.12
CA PRO A 105 -35.53 -8.25 -38.97
C PRO A 105 -34.20 -8.16 -38.20
N ILE A 106 -33.74 -6.96 -37.90
CA ILE A 106 -32.46 -6.71 -37.25
C ILE A 106 -32.58 -6.95 -35.76
N ILE A 107 -33.70 -6.71 -35.10
CA ILE A 107 -33.77 -6.94 -33.66
C ILE A 107 -33.54 -8.42 -33.34
N LEU A 108 -34.15 -9.33 -34.11
CA LEU A 108 -33.92 -10.77 -33.98
C LEU A 108 -32.49 -11.19 -34.40
N ARG A 109 -31.96 -10.63 -35.49
CA ARG A 109 -30.56 -10.90 -35.91
C ARG A 109 -29.52 -10.27 -34.99
N ALA A 110 -29.83 -9.14 -34.36
CA ALA A 110 -28.98 -8.43 -33.41
C ALA A 110 -29.00 -9.13 -32.06
N LEU A 111 -30.16 -9.65 -31.62
CA LEU A 111 -30.24 -10.51 -30.44
C LEU A 111 -29.38 -11.77 -30.64
N ASP A 112 -29.50 -12.41 -31.81
CA ASP A 112 -28.71 -13.60 -32.18
C ASP A 112 -27.20 -13.28 -32.28
N LEU A 113 -26.87 -12.13 -32.89
CA LEU A 113 -25.49 -11.62 -32.96
C LEU A 113 -24.92 -11.28 -31.58
N ILE A 114 -25.69 -10.69 -30.66
CA ILE A 114 -25.26 -10.41 -29.28
C ILE A 114 -24.98 -11.72 -28.54
N THR A 115 -25.81 -12.75 -28.72
CA THR A 115 -25.58 -14.08 -28.13
C THR A 115 -24.39 -14.84 -28.75
N ILE A 116 -24.04 -14.55 -30.00
CA ILE A 116 -22.85 -15.09 -30.68
C ILE A 116 -21.58 -14.31 -30.30
N ALA A 117 -21.66 -12.99 -30.19
CA ALA A 117 -20.56 -12.08 -29.89
C ALA A 117 -20.14 -12.12 -28.43
N VAL A 118 -21.13 -12.15 -27.53
CA VAL A 118 -20.93 -12.33 -26.10
C VAL A 118 -21.59 -13.65 -25.72
N PRO A 119 -21.01 -14.79 -26.14
CA PRO A 119 -21.52 -16.05 -25.64
C PRO A 119 -21.34 -15.99 -24.12
N PRO A 120 -22.37 -16.26 -23.30
CA PRO A 120 -22.23 -16.30 -21.84
C PRO A 120 -21.09 -17.25 -21.38
N LYS A 121 -20.69 -18.16 -22.28
CA LYS A 121 -19.54 -19.05 -22.20
C LYS A 121 -18.17 -18.33 -22.17
N LEU A 122 -18.04 -17.13 -22.72
CA LEU A 122 -16.77 -16.38 -22.77
C LEU A 122 -16.35 -15.88 -21.37
N LEU A 123 -17.27 -15.26 -20.63
CA LEU A 123 -17.02 -14.86 -19.23
C LEU A 123 -16.69 -16.08 -18.37
N ALA A 124 -17.42 -17.17 -18.55
CA ALA A 124 -17.16 -18.44 -17.87
C ALA A 124 -15.75 -18.99 -18.20
N ARG A 125 -15.32 -18.88 -19.47
CA ARG A 125 -13.99 -19.33 -19.91
C ARG A 125 -12.85 -18.47 -19.37
N MET A 126 -13.03 -17.15 -19.29
CA MET A 126 -12.03 -16.26 -18.69
C MET A 126 -11.86 -16.56 -17.19
N ASN A 127 -12.96 -16.70 -16.45
CA ASN A 127 -12.93 -17.07 -15.04
C ASN A 127 -12.30 -18.46 -14.82
N SER A 128 -12.61 -19.42 -15.69
CA SER A 128 -12.00 -20.77 -15.64
C SER A 128 -10.49 -20.72 -15.93
N GLY A 129 -10.06 -19.88 -16.87
CA GLY A 129 -8.64 -19.65 -17.17
C GLY A 129 -7.90 -19.01 -15.99
N ILE A 130 -8.48 -17.98 -15.36
CA ILE A 130 -7.94 -17.35 -14.15
C ILE A 130 -7.83 -18.38 -13.01
N SER A 131 -8.88 -19.18 -12.78
CA SER A 131 -8.89 -20.22 -11.74
C SER A 131 -7.83 -21.32 -11.99
N TYR A 132 -7.63 -21.70 -13.25
CA TYR A 132 -6.58 -22.66 -13.63
C TYR A 132 -5.18 -22.11 -13.36
N VAL A 133 -4.92 -20.86 -13.75
CA VAL A 133 -3.64 -20.19 -13.50
C VAL A 133 -3.40 -20.05 -11.99
N LEU A 134 -4.41 -19.62 -11.23
CA LEU A 134 -4.34 -19.54 -9.76
C LEU A 134 -4.03 -20.91 -9.13
N SER A 135 -4.68 -21.98 -9.59
CA SER A 135 -4.45 -23.35 -9.10
C SER A 135 -3.02 -23.82 -9.38
N ARG A 136 -2.46 -23.47 -10.55
CA ARG A 136 -1.07 -23.78 -10.92
C ARG A 136 -0.05 -22.95 -10.15
N LEU A 137 -0.35 -21.68 -9.86
CA LEU A 137 0.50 -20.79 -9.06
C LEU A 137 0.51 -21.20 -7.58
N LYS A 138 -0.65 -21.61 -7.04
CA LYS A 138 -0.78 -22.15 -5.67
C LYS A 138 0.07 -23.40 -5.47
N GLY A 139 0.16 -24.27 -6.48
CA GLY A 139 1.07 -25.43 -6.47
C GLY A 139 2.55 -25.08 -6.34
N ARG A 140 2.94 -23.83 -6.66
CA ARG A 140 4.31 -23.30 -6.51
C ARG A 140 4.48 -22.41 -5.26
N LYS A 141 3.51 -22.39 -4.34
CA LYS A 141 3.47 -21.51 -3.15
C LYS A 141 3.58 -20.02 -3.47
N ARG A 142 3.19 -19.62 -4.70
CA ARG A 142 3.08 -18.21 -5.09
C ARG A 142 1.59 -17.87 -5.04
N TYR A 143 1.21 -17.14 -4.00
CA TYR A 143 -0.16 -16.68 -3.79
C TYR A 143 -0.43 -15.43 -4.62
#